data_AF-A0A2S5N3W2-F1
#
_entry.id   AF-A0A2S5N3W2-F1
#
_cell.length_a   1.000
_cell.length_b   1.000
_cell.length_c   1.000
_cell.angle_alpha   90.00
_cell.angle_beta   90.00
_cell.angle_gamma   90.00
#
_symmetry.space_group_name_H-M   'P 1'
#
loop_
_entity.id
_entity.type
_entity.pdbx_description
1 polymer ?
#
loop_
_entity_poly.entity_id
_entity_poly.type
_entity_poly.pdbx_seq_one_letter_code
_entity_poly.pdbx_strand_id
1 'polypeptide(L)'
;MSENSDLEKRAVEALLHYREALARVEALEKEEATAHQALVELRSRIEKSTSDPAASIARSNLLGAGHEAISRLHNIRLAMSEATAELKSAFTILAAFDDALGYLPVPEAIDSNVKDAGDSPEE
;
A
#
# COMPACT_ATOMS: atom_id res chain seq x y z
N MET A 1 33.35 -19.67 -5.12
CA MET A 1 32.25 -20.07 -4.22
C MET A 1 31.57 -18.89 -3.54
N SER A 2 32.23 -17.74 -3.32
CA SER A 2 31.61 -16.55 -2.67
C SER A 2 30.70 -15.72 -3.58
N GLU A 3 30.97 -15.70 -4.89
CA GLU A 3 30.25 -14.83 -5.83
C GLU A 3 28.78 -15.23 -6.03
N ASN A 4 28.49 -16.54 -6.00
CA ASN A 4 27.11 -17.06 -6.00
C ASN A 4 26.38 -16.72 -4.70
N SER A 5 27.02 -16.84 -3.52
CA SER A 5 26.35 -16.51 -2.26
C SER A 5 26.03 -15.02 -2.16
N ASP A 6 26.89 -14.16 -2.71
CA ASP A 6 26.65 -12.72 -2.75
C ASP A 6 25.55 -12.34 -3.75
N LEU A 7 25.37 -13.13 -4.81
CA LEU A 7 24.31 -12.93 -5.80
C LEU A 7 22.95 -13.42 -5.27
N GLU A 8 22.92 -14.57 -4.60
CA GLU A 8 21.73 -15.09 -3.90
C GLU A 8 21.25 -14.12 -2.82
N LYS A 9 22.16 -13.58 -2.01
CA LYS A 9 21.80 -12.58 -0.99
C LYS A 9 21.14 -11.35 -1.60
N ARG A 10 21.69 -10.81 -2.70
CA ARG A 10 21.10 -9.66 -3.40
C ARG A 10 19.76 -10.01 -4.06
N ALA A 11 19.58 -11.22 -4.54
CA ALA A 11 18.29 -11.69 -5.06
C ALA A 11 17.23 -11.78 -3.95
N VAL A 12 17.61 -12.21 -2.74
CA VAL A 12 16.72 -12.18 -1.56
C VAL A 12 16.32 -10.75 -1.20
N GLU A 13 17.28 -9.82 -1.16
CA GLU A 13 17.00 -8.39 -0.92
C GLU A 13 16.07 -7.80 -1.99
N ALA A 14 16.29 -8.11 -3.27
CA ALA A 14 15.42 -7.70 -4.37
C ALA A 14 13.99 -8.25 -4.24
N LEU A 15 13.86 -9.51 -3.80
CA LEU A 15 12.55 -10.13 -3.56
C LEU A 15 11.81 -9.46 -2.40
N LEU A 16 12.51 -9.10 -1.32
CA LEU A 16 11.92 -8.36 -0.20
C LEU A 16 11.44 -6.99 -0.65
N HIS A 17 12.26 -6.24 -1.39
CA HIS A 17 11.86 -4.94 -1.95
C HIS A 17 10.68 -5.04 -2.91
N TYR A 18 10.62 -6.07 -3.75
CA TYR A 18 9.46 -6.32 -4.60
C TYR A 18 8.19 -6.53 -3.78
N ARG A 19 8.25 -7.33 -2.70
CA ARG A 19 7.11 -7.58 -1.80
C ARG A 19 6.66 -6.31 -1.07
N GLU A 20 7.60 -5.49 -0.61
CA GLU A 20 7.31 -4.19 0.03
C GLU A 20 6.60 -3.24 -0.95
N ALA A 21 7.13 -3.11 -2.17
CA ALA A 21 6.52 -2.28 -3.22
C ALA A 21 5.12 -2.78 -3.59
N LEU A 22 4.92 -4.11 -3.65
CA LEU A 22 3.61 -4.71 -3.91
C LEU A 22 2.61 -4.38 -2.80
N ALA A 23 3.00 -4.57 -1.54
CA ALA A 23 2.16 -4.26 -0.38
C ALA A 23 1.75 -2.79 -0.34
N ARG A 24 2.64 -1.88 -0.77
CA ARG A 24 2.34 -0.45 -0.88
C ARG A 24 1.27 -0.18 -1.94
N VAL A 25 1.35 -0.81 -3.11
CA VAL A 25 0.32 -0.68 -4.16
C VAL A 25 -1.02 -1.22 -3.66
N GLU A 26 -1.05 -2.40 -3.05
CA GLU A 26 -2.29 -3.00 -2.50
C GLU A 26 -2.94 -2.14 -1.42
N ALA A 27 -2.14 -1.48 -0.57
CA ALA A 27 -2.63 -0.54 0.43
C ALA A 27 -3.29 0.68 -0.23
N LEU A 28 -2.65 1.25 -1.27
CA LEU A 28 -3.18 2.39 -2.00
C LEU A 28 -4.46 2.05 -2.78
N GLU A 29 -4.58 0.85 -3.34
CA GLU A 29 -5.81 0.38 -4.00
C GLU A 29 -6.99 0.34 -3.00
N LYS A 30 -6.76 -0.14 -1.78
CA LYS A 30 -7.78 -0.14 -0.71
C LYS A 30 -8.15 1.28 -0.29
N GLU A 31 -7.19 2.18 -0.19
CA GLU A 31 -7.45 3.59 0.09
C GLU A 31 -8.23 4.27 -1.04
N GLU A 32 -7.90 3.99 -2.31
CA GLU A 32 -8.62 4.52 -3.47
C GLU A 32 -10.08 4.04 -3.46
N ALA A 33 -10.32 2.75 -3.23
CA ALA A 33 -11.65 2.18 -3.15
C ALA A 33 -12.48 2.85 -2.03
N THR A 34 -11.88 3.05 -0.86
CA THR A 34 -12.51 3.73 0.27
C THR A 34 -12.85 5.19 -0.05
N ALA A 35 -11.90 5.92 -0.66
CA ALA A 35 -12.11 7.31 -1.06
C ALA A 35 -13.19 7.43 -2.15
N HIS A 36 -13.23 6.50 -3.09
CA HIS A 36 -14.25 6.45 -4.12
C HIS A 36 -15.64 6.20 -3.53
N GLN A 37 -15.77 5.26 -2.59
CA GLN A 37 -17.03 5.00 -1.90
C GLN A 37 -17.51 6.26 -1.14
N ALA A 38 -16.61 6.95 -0.44
CA ALA A 38 -16.96 8.19 0.26
C ALA A 38 -17.51 9.27 -0.69
N LEU A 39 -16.95 9.39 -1.91
CA LEU A 39 -17.47 10.31 -2.93
C LEU A 39 -18.87 9.91 -3.43
N VAL A 40 -19.13 8.60 -3.62
CA VAL A 40 -20.46 8.10 -4.01
C VAL A 40 -21.50 8.39 -2.92
N GLU A 41 -21.15 8.19 -1.66
CA GLU A 41 -22.01 8.53 -0.52
C GLU A 41 -22.28 10.04 -0.43
N LEU A 42 -21.24 10.85 -0.60
CA LEU A 42 -21.37 12.31 -0.60
C LEU A 42 -22.29 12.78 -1.73
N ARG A 43 -22.11 12.26 -2.95
CA ARG A 43 -22.98 12.57 -4.08
C ARG A 43 -24.45 12.29 -3.74
N SER A 44 -24.72 11.13 -3.15
CA SER A 44 -26.08 10.74 -2.73
C SER A 44 -26.67 11.71 -1.70
N ARG A 45 -25.84 12.25 -0.79
CA ARG A 45 -26.26 13.26 0.20
C ARG A 45 -26.51 14.62 -0.46
N ILE A 46 -25.71 15.02 -1.44
CA ILE A 46 -25.93 16.26 -2.20
C ILE A 46 -27.29 16.19 -2.90
N GLU A 47 -27.57 15.11 -3.63
CA GLU A 47 -28.82 14.90 -4.36
C GLU A 47 -30.06 15.00 -3.44
N LYS A 48 -29.98 14.42 -2.23
CA LYS A 48 -31.04 14.53 -1.21
C LYS A 48 -31.16 15.94 -0.61
N SER A 49 -30.06 16.68 -0.49
CA SER A 49 -30.06 18.04 0.06
C SER A 49 -30.60 19.08 -0.93
N THR A 50 -30.51 18.81 -2.24
CA THR A 50 -31.05 19.69 -3.28
C THR A 50 -32.57 19.64 -3.37
N SER A 51 -33.22 18.60 -2.86
CA SER A 51 -34.69 18.52 -2.78
C SER A 51 -35.28 19.26 -1.57
N ASP A 52 -34.46 19.76 -0.64
CA ASP A 52 -34.90 20.60 0.49
C ASP A 52 -34.32 22.03 0.39
N PRO A 53 -35.13 23.04 0.01
CA PRO A 53 -34.65 24.40 -0.13
C PRO A 53 -34.19 25.05 1.19
N ALA A 54 -34.62 24.56 2.36
CA ALA A 54 -34.25 25.11 3.67
C ALA A 54 -32.80 24.76 4.13
N ALA A 55 -32.12 23.83 3.45
CA ALA A 55 -30.85 23.24 3.90
C ALA A 55 -29.57 24.02 3.47
N SER A 56 -29.58 25.36 3.47
CA SER A 56 -28.47 26.19 2.94
C SER A 56 -27.10 25.92 3.59
N ILE A 57 -27.04 25.86 4.93
CA ILE A 57 -25.78 25.62 5.67
C ILE A 57 -25.26 24.19 5.42
N ALA A 58 -26.16 23.21 5.32
CA ALA A 58 -25.80 21.83 5.02
C ALA A 58 -25.15 21.71 3.63
N ARG A 59 -25.61 22.49 2.64
CA ARG A 59 -25.03 22.52 1.29
C ARG A 59 -23.58 23.02 1.28
N SER A 60 -23.26 24.08 2.02
CA SER A 60 -21.89 24.61 2.09
C SER A 60 -20.91 23.59 2.71
N ASN A 61 -21.31 22.92 3.79
CA ASN A 61 -20.49 21.89 4.43
C ASN A 61 -20.29 20.67 3.52
N LEU A 62 -21.30 20.29 2.74
CA LEU A 62 -21.21 19.22 1.75
C LEU A 62 -20.26 19.57 0.59
N LEU A 63 -20.24 20.81 0.13
CA LEU A 63 -19.30 21.26 -0.89
C LEU A 63 -17.85 21.23 -0.40
N GLY A 64 -17.61 21.66 0.85
CA GLY A 64 -16.28 21.57 1.48
C GLY A 64 -15.78 20.13 1.58
N ALA A 65 -16.64 19.23 2.09
CA ALA A 65 -16.34 17.80 2.17
C ALA A 65 -16.08 17.18 0.78
N GLY A 66 -16.78 17.66 -0.26
CA GLY A 66 -16.55 17.22 -1.64
C GLY A 66 -15.21 17.64 -2.19
N HIS A 67 -14.81 18.88 -1.95
CA HIS A 67 -13.51 19.36 -2.37
C HIS A 67 -12.37 18.59 -1.69
N GLU A 68 -12.50 18.34 -0.38
CA GLU A 68 -11.54 17.54 0.37
C GLU A 68 -11.45 16.09 -0.14
N ALA A 69 -12.60 15.45 -0.38
CA ALA A 69 -12.64 14.08 -0.89
C ALA A 69 -12.04 13.96 -2.30
N ILE A 70 -12.30 14.93 -3.19
CA ILE A 70 -11.68 14.99 -4.52
C ILE A 70 -10.16 15.18 -4.41
N SER A 71 -9.71 16.09 -3.54
CA SER A 71 -8.28 16.35 -3.32
C SER A 71 -7.57 15.11 -2.77
N ARG A 72 -8.20 14.40 -1.83
CA ARG A 72 -7.69 13.12 -1.30
C ARG A 72 -7.57 12.07 -2.39
N LEU A 73 -8.60 11.90 -3.23
CA LEU A 73 -8.56 10.93 -4.33
C LEU A 73 -7.46 11.27 -5.35
N HIS A 74 -7.26 12.56 -5.64
CA HIS A 74 -6.17 13.00 -6.51
C HIS A 74 -4.79 12.62 -5.95
N ASN A 75 -4.57 12.88 -4.66
CA ASN A 75 -3.32 12.54 -3.99
C ASN A 75 -3.07 11.03 -3.96
N ILE A 76 -4.11 10.22 -3.69
CA ILE A 76 -4.00 8.75 -3.72
C ILE A 76 -3.58 8.28 -5.10
N ARG A 77 -4.18 8.83 -6.17
CA ARG A 77 -3.84 8.44 -7.55
C ARG A 77 -2.41 8.82 -7.94
N LEU A 78 -1.93 9.98 -7.48
CA LEU A 78 -0.53 10.36 -7.68
C LEU A 78 0.40 9.37 -6.98
N ALA A 79 0.14 9.07 -5.70
CA ALA A 79 0.90 8.08 -4.94
C ALA A 79 0.84 6.68 -5.57
N MET A 80 -0.31 6.29 -6.13
CA MET A 80 -0.48 5.00 -6.80
C MET A 80 0.33 4.92 -8.10
N SER A 81 0.43 6.02 -8.85
CA SER A 81 1.30 6.09 -10.03
C SER A 81 2.77 5.91 -9.65
N GLU A 82 3.22 6.56 -8.58
CA GLU A 82 4.59 6.43 -8.06
C GLU A 82 4.87 5.01 -7.56
N ALA A 83 3.98 4.45 -6.73
CA ALA A 83 4.12 3.10 -6.19
C ALA A 83 4.10 2.02 -7.30
N THR A 84 3.29 2.20 -8.34
CA THR A 84 3.27 1.29 -9.49
C THR A 84 4.58 1.34 -10.29
N ALA A 85 5.17 2.53 -10.44
CA ALA A 85 6.46 2.68 -11.08
C ALA A 85 7.58 2.01 -10.25
N GLU A 86 7.55 2.17 -8.93
CA GLU A 86 8.45 1.50 -7.99
C GLU A 86 8.33 -0.02 -8.05
N LEU A 87 7.10 -0.55 -8.00
CA LEU A 87 6.82 -1.99 -8.14
C LEU A 87 7.35 -2.54 -9.47
N LYS A 88 7.13 -1.82 -10.58
CA LYS A 88 7.65 -2.23 -11.90
C LYS A 88 9.17 -2.24 -11.95
N SER A 89 9.82 -1.26 -11.32
CA SER A 89 11.27 -1.22 -11.18
C SER A 89 11.78 -2.42 -10.38
N ALA A 90 11.19 -2.67 -9.20
CA ALA A 90 11.56 -3.79 -8.34
C ALA A 90 11.35 -5.14 -9.03
N PHE A 91 10.26 -5.30 -9.77
CA PHE A 91 10.00 -6.49 -10.58
C PHE A 91 11.07 -6.71 -11.66
N THR A 92 11.49 -5.64 -12.33
CA THR A 92 12.53 -5.72 -13.38
C THR A 92 13.87 -6.15 -12.80
N ILE A 93 14.23 -5.65 -11.61
CA ILE A 93 15.44 -6.05 -10.90
C ILE A 93 15.35 -7.52 -10.47
N LEU A 94 14.22 -7.93 -9.91
CA LEU A 94 13.99 -9.32 -9.48
C LEU A 94 14.07 -10.30 -10.66
N ALA A 95 13.47 -9.96 -11.80
CA ALA A 95 13.53 -10.76 -13.01
C ALA A 95 14.97 -10.93 -13.53
N ALA A 96 15.79 -9.87 -13.46
CA ALA A 96 17.20 -9.96 -13.82
C ALA A 96 17.99 -10.93 -12.91
N PHE A 97 17.60 -11.05 -11.63
CA PHE A 97 18.19 -12.05 -10.74
C PHE A 97 17.71 -13.46 -11.05
N ASP A 98 16.43 -13.65 -11.39
CA ASP A 98 15.90 -14.95 -11.84
C ASP A 98 16.62 -15.43 -13.10
N ASP A 99 16.84 -14.54 -14.08
CA ASP A 99 17.60 -14.84 -15.30
C ASP A 99 19.06 -15.21 -15.01
N ALA A 100 19.69 -14.55 -14.03
CA ALA A 100 21.09 -14.78 -13.67
C ALA A 100 21.32 -16.07 -12.85
N LEU A 101 20.39 -16.40 -11.95
CA LEU A 101 20.47 -17.59 -11.08
C LEU A 101 19.83 -18.83 -11.73
N GLY A 102 18.86 -18.63 -12.61
CA GLY A 102 17.95 -19.67 -13.09
C GLY A 102 16.88 -20.09 -12.08
N TYR A 103 16.79 -19.38 -10.95
CA TYR A 103 15.78 -19.57 -9.90
C TYR A 103 15.72 -18.35 -8.96
N LEU A 104 14.59 -18.18 -8.27
CA LEU A 104 14.45 -17.17 -7.20
C LEU A 104 14.66 -17.81 -5.82
N PRO A 105 15.64 -17.32 -5.02
CA PRO A 105 15.86 -17.83 -3.66
C PRO A 105 14.70 -17.46 -2.75
N VAL A 106 14.27 -18.41 -1.91
CA VAL A 106 13.25 -18.18 -0.89
C VAL A 106 13.94 -17.68 0.38
N PRO A 107 13.54 -16.54 0.95
CA PRO A 107 14.08 -16.08 2.22
C PRO A 107 13.72 -17.12 3.30
N GLU A 108 14.69 -17.56 4.09
CA GLU A 108 14.40 -18.40 5.25
C GLU A 108 13.39 -17.68 6.16
N ALA A 109 12.36 -18.41 6.61
CA ALA A 109 11.45 -17.87 7.60
C ALA A 109 12.27 -17.60 8.87
N ILE A 110 12.36 -16.34 9.27
CA ILE A 110 12.95 -15.99 10.55
C ILE A 110 11.99 -16.54 11.60
N ASP A 111 12.30 -17.70 12.17
CA ASP A 111 11.65 -18.19 13.37
C ASP A 111 11.77 -17.08 14.42
N SER A 112 10.66 -16.40 14.69
CA SER A 112 10.52 -15.45 15.78
C SER A 112 10.46 -16.21 17.11
N ASN A 113 11.47 -17.03 17.37
CA ASN A 113 11.65 -17.68 18.65
C ASN A 113 12.49 -16.77 19.55
N VAL A 114 11.95 -15.59 19.87
CA VAL A 114 12.33 -14.92 21.10
C VAL A 114 11.70 -15.75 22.22
N LYS A 115 12.45 -16.76 22.66
CA LYS A 115 12.25 -17.36 23.97
C LYS A 115 12.36 -16.24 24.98
N ASP A 116 11.21 -15.77 25.43
CA ASP A 116 11.05 -15.10 26.70
C ASP A 116 11.40 -16.12 27.80
N ALA A 117 12.69 -16.24 28.07
CA ALA A 117 13.22 -16.91 29.23
C ALA A 117 13.69 -15.81 30.17
N GLY A 118 12.77 -15.35 31.00
CA GLY A 118 13.03 -14.24 31.91
C GLY A 118 11.93 -14.03 32.93
N ASP A 119 11.99 -14.84 33.98
CA ASP A 119 11.55 -14.50 35.33
C ASP A 119 10.09 -14.81 35.71
N SER A 120 9.89 -15.98 36.31
CA SER A 120 8.84 -16.20 37.31
C SER A 120 9.51 -16.23 38.69
N PRO A 121 8.90 -15.62 39.72
CA PRO A 121 9.55 -15.33 40.98
C PRO A 121 9.56 -16.55 41.89
N GLU A 122 10.70 -16.82 42.52
CA GLU A 122 10.77 -17.67 43.71
C GLU A 122 10.97 -16.80 44.97
N GLU A 123 9.95 -16.93 45.84
CA GLU A 123 9.86 -16.64 47.29
C GLU A 123 9.90 -15.18 47.80
#